data_AF-A0A1C6WEJ9-F1
#
_entry.id   AF-A0A1C6WEJ9-F1
#
_cell.length_a   1.000
_cell.length_b   1.000
_cell.length_c   1.000
_cell.angle_alpha   90.00
_cell.angle_beta   90.00
_cell.angle_gamma   90.00
#
_symmetry.space_group_name_H-M   'P 1'
#
loop_
_entity.id
_entity.type
_entity.pdbx_description
1 polymer ?
#
loop_
_entity_poly.entity_id
_entity_poly.type
_entity_poly.pdbx_seq_one_letter_code
_entity_poly.pdbx_strand_id
1 'polypeptide(L)'
;CSVIYLLKTLKETYKLKDDKIAEYATLWLNYNININPNYNFTNLNEFYTKYIETNNECYNDKIKDDDKMTYKNIIDANKDLTNMDIKEISKFSDPFSTLFYLYYTYHHNYWECDKNLGHANSFVSEFKNLNDDPNNIENSSYNKLLSTLSNDYNNLKKIYYDKNDSCSFPPLPKIEPKSSAQNFGKGSGQIMGQSSYSIEEVYEAFKKIDDCIQIGMISTGGSCSIDDVLNDYCPEKNGERQCEAICEKMGAGFIWLLITFENICKGKCSDNENEKYAEYAILWLNSKLNQIINEEITTLKDFYIKYIKHNKEHVDYKDNLDNKIDSMNIDSEKISNIYEAFEILCEMYTVYNENDKECTNCLQNAEEFVQKIGELNNNPSITGNESYSKILSTLSDDYNYLKNYYANDCNECSNIPNFPEINSKKNSHNSLEKSGENRAQDNVDGSVHNSLQGHAGNSLHVSEFASSSSSVASKLIPVLLIFADRKSVV
;
A
#
# COMPACT_ATOMS: atom_id res chain seq x y z
N CYS A 1 -16.20 19.80 8.46
CA CYS A 1 -17.56 19.21 8.28
C CYS A 1 -17.65 18.18 7.13
N SER A 2 -16.55 17.57 6.65
CA SER A 2 -16.56 16.71 5.45
C SER A 2 -17.40 15.43 5.60
N VAL A 3 -17.30 14.74 6.75
CA VAL A 3 -18.14 13.56 7.06
C VAL A 3 -19.63 13.91 7.06
N ILE A 4 -20.02 15.06 7.60
CA ILE A 4 -21.43 15.49 7.60
C ILE A 4 -21.93 15.82 6.20
N TYR A 5 -21.10 16.44 5.37
CA TYR A 5 -21.47 16.70 3.99
C TYR A 5 -21.61 15.38 3.19
N LEU A 6 -20.80 14.37 3.47
CA LEU A 6 -20.99 13.00 2.95
C LEU A 6 -22.35 12.44 3.40
N LEU A 7 -22.62 12.39 4.71
CA LEU A 7 -23.87 11.87 5.28
C LEU A 7 -25.10 12.58 4.69
N LYS A 8 -25.04 13.90 4.55
CA LYS A 8 -26.08 14.71 3.93
C LYS A 8 -26.31 14.36 2.48
N THR A 9 -25.23 14.20 1.72
CA THR A 9 -25.31 13.81 0.31
C THR A 9 -25.96 12.43 0.18
N LEU A 10 -25.52 11.46 0.97
CA LEU A 10 -26.07 10.10 0.99
C LEU A 10 -27.57 10.05 1.36
N LYS A 11 -27.99 10.85 2.35
CA LYS A 11 -29.38 10.91 2.82
C LYS A 11 -30.29 11.71 1.89
N GLU A 12 -29.94 12.96 1.59
CA GLU A 12 -30.85 13.90 0.91
C GLU A 12 -30.83 13.74 -0.61
N THR A 13 -29.66 13.48 -1.19
CA THR A 13 -29.51 13.34 -2.66
C THR A 13 -29.83 11.92 -3.10
N TYR A 14 -29.29 10.93 -2.39
CA TYR A 14 -29.36 9.53 -2.80
C TYR A 14 -30.44 8.71 -2.08
N LYS A 15 -31.07 9.28 -1.04
CA LYS A 15 -32.21 8.70 -0.33
C LYS A 15 -31.93 7.31 0.22
N LEU A 16 -30.71 7.11 0.72
CA LEU A 16 -30.32 5.85 1.33
C LEU A 16 -30.98 5.63 2.68
N LYS A 17 -31.13 4.36 3.04
CA LYS A 17 -31.56 3.95 4.37
C LYS A 17 -30.43 4.20 5.38
N ASP A 18 -30.81 4.42 6.64
CA ASP A 18 -29.88 4.86 7.69
C ASP A 18 -28.77 3.85 8.00
N ASP A 19 -29.09 2.56 7.95
CA ASP A 19 -28.13 1.45 8.06
C ASP A 19 -27.04 1.54 6.98
N LYS A 20 -27.44 1.70 5.72
CA LYS A 20 -26.49 1.83 4.60
C LYS A 20 -25.67 3.11 4.66
N ILE A 21 -26.27 4.22 5.08
CA ILE A 21 -25.53 5.47 5.28
C ILE A 21 -24.41 5.29 6.30
N ALA A 22 -24.68 4.61 7.42
CA ALA A 22 -23.68 4.37 8.46
C ALA A 22 -22.55 3.43 7.99
N GLU A 23 -22.88 2.37 7.25
CA GLU A 23 -21.88 1.46 6.67
C GLU A 23 -20.90 2.20 5.74
N TYR A 24 -21.40 2.98 4.78
CA TYR A 24 -20.54 3.71 3.85
C TYR A 24 -19.77 4.84 4.51
N ALA A 25 -20.37 5.55 5.45
CA ALA A 25 -19.66 6.57 6.23
C ALA A 25 -18.53 5.94 7.05
N THR A 26 -18.74 4.75 7.61
CA THR A 26 -17.71 3.99 8.34
C THR A 26 -16.60 3.53 7.40
N LEU A 27 -16.91 2.94 6.26
CA LEU A 27 -15.91 2.50 5.26
C LEU A 27 -15.09 3.68 4.72
N TRP A 28 -15.74 4.78 4.36
CA TRP A 28 -15.06 5.99 3.89
C TRP A 28 -14.18 6.60 4.97
N LEU A 29 -14.68 6.70 6.20
CA LEU A 29 -13.89 7.24 7.30
C LEU A 29 -12.69 6.34 7.62
N ASN A 30 -12.89 5.02 7.65
CA ASN A 30 -11.82 4.04 7.79
C ASN A 30 -10.76 4.21 6.71
N TYR A 31 -11.17 4.28 5.45
CA TYR A 31 -10.27 4.53 4.33
C TYR A 31 -9.45 5.81 4.53
N ASN A 32 -10.11 6.94 4.86
CA ASN A 32 -9.42 8.22 5.07
C ASN A 32 -8.51 8.24 6.31
N ILE A 33 -8.88 7.55 7.41
CA ILE A 33 -8.05 7.44 8.61
C ILE A 33 -6.85 6.52 8.35
N ASN A 34 -7.02 5.43 7.61
CA ASN A 34 -5.92 4.55 7.23
C ASN A 34 -4.96 5.22 6.24
N ILE A 35 -5.44 6.14 5.39
CA ILE A 35 -4.60 6.98 4.53
C ILE A 35 -3.87 8.08 5.31
N ASN A 36 -4.44 8.58 6.42
CA ASN A 36 -3.86 9.64 7.26
C ASN A 36 -3.74 9.21 8.73
N PRO A 37 -2.82 8.29 9.09
CA PRO A 37 -2.78 7.62 10.40
C PRO A 37 -2.19 8.48 11.54
N ASN A 38 -2.25 9.82 11.46
CA ASN A 38 -1.78 10.75 12.50
C ASN A 38 -2.57 10.69 13.81
N TYR A 39 -3.44 9.68 13.96
CA TYR A 39 -4.32 9.54 15.10
C TYR A 39 -4.25 8.13 15.69
N ASN A 40 -3.82 8.05 16.95
CA ASN A 40 -3.82 6.81 17.72
C ASN A 40 -5.21 6.62 18.36
N PHE A 41 -6.11 5.94 17.65
CA PHE A 41 -7.41 5.55 18.17
C PHE A 41 -7.53 4.05 18.34
N THR A 42 -8.24 3.64 19.37
CA THR A 42 -8.60 2.22 19.55
C THR A 42 -9.69 1.79 18.56
N ASN A 43 -10.55 2.72 18.13
CA ASN A 43 -11.65 2.51 17.18
C ASN A 43 -12.08 3.82 16.52
N LEU A 44 -12.93 3.74 15.48
CA LEU A 44 -13.43 4.92 14.78
C LEU A 44 -14.32 5.82 15.66
N ASN A 45 -14.93 5.28 16.71
CA ASN A 45 -15.76 6.05 17.63
C ASN A 45 -14.95 7.07 18.44
N GLU A 46 -13.68 6.80 18.75
CA GLU A 46 -12.80 7.80 19.37
C GLU A 46 -12.52 8.98 18.43
N PHE A 47 -12.33 8.73 17.13
CA PHE A 47 -12.25 9.80 16.12
C PHE A 47 -13.56 10.58 16.06
N TYR A 48 -14.69 9.89 15.96
CA TYR A 48 -16.01 10.51 15.92
C TYR A 48 -16.23 11.40 17.14
N THR A 49 -15.99 10.89 18.34
CA THR A 49 -16.18 11.65 19.58
C THR A 49 -15.28 12.88 19.58
N LYS A 50 -13.97 12.71 19.35
CA LYS A 50 -12.98 13.79 19.49
C LYS A 50 -13.08 14.86 18.41
N TYR A 51 -13.33 14.49 17.17
CA TYR A 51 -13.24 15.41 16.03
C TYR A 51 -14.59 15.73 15.37
N ILE A 52 -15.61 14.89 15.57
CA ILE A 52 -16.93 15.09 14.97
C ILE A 52 -17.95 15.57 16.01
N GLU A 53 -18.05 14.92 17.19
CA GLU A 53 -18.98 15.33 18.25
C GLU A 53 -18.50 16.59 18.98
N THR A 54 -17.20 16.69 19.29
CA THR A 54 -16.68 17.76 20.17
C THR A 54 -16.43 19.10 19.44
N ASN A 55 -16.19 19.07 18.12
CA ASN A 55 -15.62 20.21 17.37
C ASN A 55 -16.53 20.78 16.27
N ASN A 56 -17.83 20.46 16.25
CA ASN A 56 -18.62 20.72 15.05
C ASN A 56 -20.09 21.14 15.30
N GLU A 57 -20.39 22.43 15.06
CA GLU A 57 -21.78 22.95 15.03
C GLU A 57 -22.63 22.25 13.95
N CYS A 58 -22.01 21.75 12.86
CA CYS A 58 -22.69 21.03 11.77
C CYS A 58 -23.29 19.65 12.17
N TYR A 59 -22.85 19.04 13.28
CA TYR A 59 -23.19 17.65 13.61
C TYR A 59 -24.58 17.50 14.26
N ASN A 60 -25.05 18.56 14.92
CA ASN A 60 -26.35 18.61 15.58
C ASN A 60 -27.47 19.16 14.68
N ASP A 61 -27.16 19.45 13.41
CA ASP A 61 -28.14 19.92 12.44
C ASP A 61 -29.22 18.86 12.18
N LYS A 62 -30.48 19.31 12.12
CA LYS A 62 -31.61 18.45 11.77
C LYS A 62 -31.53 18.06 10.30
N ILE A 63 -31.87 16.81 10.00
CA ILE A 63 -32.05 16.37 8.62
C ILE A 63 -33.25 17.14 8.06
N LYS A 64 -33.13 17.65 6.83
CA LYS A 64 -34.26 18.35 6.18
C LYS A 64 -35.51 17.46 6.18
N ASP A 65 -36.64 18.05 6.55
CA ASP A 65 -37.96 17.42 6.63
C ASP A 65 -38.16 16.38 7.76
N ASP A 66 -37.21 16.26 8.70
CA ASP A 66 -37.37 15.46 9.93
C ASP A 66 -37.05 16.30 11.18
N ASP A 67 -38.10 16.70 11.91
CA ASP A 67 -37.97 17.57 13.08
C ASP A 67 -37.31 16.90 14.29
N LYS A 68 -37.12 15.57 14.26
CA LYS A 68 -36.59 14.78 15.38
C LYS A 68 -35.25 14.09 15.08
N MET A 69 -34.96 13.75 13.83
CA MET A 69 -33.78 12.97 13.48
C MET A 69 -32.60 13.82 12.99
N THR A 70 -31.43 13.54 13.55
CA THR A 70 -30.15 14.18 13.19
C THR A 70 -29.20 13.17 12.57
N TYR A 71 -28.15 13.64 11.88
CA TYR A 71 -27.08 12.76 11.37
C TYR A 71 -26.36 12.01 12.49
N LYS A 72 -26.29 12.60 13.69
CA LYS A 72 -25.83 11.94 14.91
C LYS A 72 -26.66 10.70 15.25
N ASN A 73 -28.00 10.76 15.10
CA ASN A 73 -28.85 9.62 15.39
C ASN A 73 -28.57 8.41 14.48
N ILE A 74 -28.18 8.66 13.22
CA ILE A 74 -27.83 7.60 12.26
C ILE A 74 -26.55 6.88 12.67
N ILE A 75 -25.50 7.63 13.02
CA ILE A 75 -24.23 7.05 13.49
C ILE A 75 -24.41 6.39 14.86
N ASP A 76 -25.14 7.02 15.78
CA ASP A 76 -25.43 6.46 17.11
C ASP A 76 -26.18 5.13 17.04
N ALA A 77 -27.13 5.00 16.12
CA ALA A 77 -27.89 3.76 15.91
C ALA A 77 -27.04 2.62 15.32
N ASN A 78 -25.90 2.93 14.73
CA ASN A 78 -24.95 1.99 14.11
C ASN A 78 -23.57 2.06 14.78
N LYS A 79 -23.54 2.36 16.08
CA LYS A 79 -22.32 2.49 16.89
C LYS A 79 -21.49 1.21 16.93
N ASP A 80 -22.11 0.06 16.71
CA ASP A 80 -21.41 -1.22 16.55
C ASP A 80 -20.43 -1.21 15.37
N LEU A 81 -20.66 -0.41 14.33
CA LEU A 81 -19.73 -0.24 13.21
C LEU A 81 -18.54 0.66 13.60
N THR A 82 -18.79 1.78 14.25
CA THR A 82 -17.73 2.73 14.63
C THR A 82 -16.89 2.25 15.82
N ASN A 83 -17.44 1.36 16.64
CA ASN A 83 -16.73 0.79 17.80
C ASN A 83 -15.84 -0.42 17.45
N MET A 84 -15.85 -0.89 16.20
CA MET A 84 -14.92 -1.95 15.77
C MET A 84 -13.48 -1.53 16.02
N ASP A 85 -12.67 -2.48 16.48
CA ASP A 85 -11.24 -2.26 16.71
C ASP A 85 -10.58 -1.79 15.41
N ILE A 86 -9.71 -0.78 15.53
CA ILE A 86 -9.11 -0.12 14.37
C ILE A 86 -8.37 -1.12 13.46
N LYS A 87 -7.76 -2.17 14.01
CA LYS A 87 -7.06 -3.22 13.25
C LYS A 87 -8.04 -4.12 12.50
N GLU A 88 -9.25 -4.30 13.02
CA GLU A 88 -10.29 -5.09 12.36
C GLU A 88 -10.90 -4.34 11.19
N ILE A 89 -11.30 -3.08 11.41
CA ILE A 89 -11.92 -2.25 10.37
C ILE A 89 -10.89 -1.86 9.29
N SER A 90 -9.61 -1.71 9.63
CA SER A 90 -8.57 -1.34 8.65
C SER A 90 -8.41 -2.34 7.51
N LYS A 91 -8.74 -3.62 7.74
CA LYS A 91 -8.70 -4.67 6.70
C LYS A 91 -9.65 -4.37 5.53
N PHE A 92 -10.68 -3.56 5.74
CA PHE A 92 -11.63 -3.18 4.69
C PHE A 92 -11.14 -2.03 3.80
N SER A 93 -10.03 -1.37 4.13
CA SER A 93 -9.53 -0.21 3.37
C SER A 93 -9.21 -0.55 1.91
N ASP A 94 -8.38 -1.57 1.69
CA ASP A 94 -7.90 -1.90 0.35
C ASP A 94 -9.04 -2.44 -0.52
N PRO A 95 -9.89 -3.37 -0.04
CA PRO A 95 -11.08 -3.79 -0.78
C PRO A 95 -12.02 -2.65 -1.13
N PHE A 96 -12.25 -1.73 -0.18
CA PHE A 96 -13.10 -0.57 -0.40
C PHE A 96 -12.48 0.40 -1.41
N SER A 97 -11.16 0.64 -1.34
CA SER A 97 -10.40 1.47 -2.26
C SER A 97 -10.44 0.91 -3.69
N THR A 98 -10.19 -0.38 -3.85
CA THR A 98 -10.25 -1.07 -5.14
C THR A 98 -11.64 -1.02 -5.75
N LEU A 99 -12.68 -1.27 -4.93
CA LEU A 99 -14.06 -1.15 -5.37
C LEU A 99 -14.41 0.29 -5.77
N PHE A 100 -13.96 1.27 -4.98
CA PHE A 100 -14.11 2.69 -5.28
C PHE A 100 -13.46 3.07 -6.62
N TYR A 101 -12.23 2.63 -6.85
CA TYR A 101 -11.50 2.84 -8.11
C TYR A 101 -12.23 2.24 -9.32
N LEU A 102 -12.72 0.99 -9.23
CA LEU A 102 -13.38 0.32 -10.34
C LEU A 102 -14.69 1.00 -10.79
N TYR A 103 -15.44 1.59 -9.86
CA TYR A 103 -16.60 2.41 -10.22
C TYR A 103 -16.17 3.78 -10.75
N TYR A 104 -15.04 4.34 -10.29
CA TYR A 104 -14.49 5.57 -10.86
C TYR A 104 -14.14 5.44 -12.33
N THR A 105 -13.33 4.43 -12.66
CA THR A 105 -12.88 4.17 -14.03
C THR A 105 -14.05 3.91 -14.97
N TYR A 106 -15.13 3.28 -14.47
CA TYR A 106 -16.36 3.09 -15.23
C TYR A 106 -17.02 4.41 -15.67
N HIS A 107 -16.94 5.47 -14.84
CA HIS A 107 -17.61 6.75 -15.06
C HIS A 107 -16.74 7.84 -15.70
N HIS A 108 -15.42 7.83 -15.55
CA HIS A 108 -14.55 8.99 -15.90
C HIS A 108 -13.44 8.70 -16.92
N ASN A 109 -13.08 7.43 -17.18
CA ASN A 109 -11.99 7.07 -18.09
C ASN A 109 -12.45 6.35 -19.36
N TYR A 110 -11.53 6.19 -20.32
CA TYR A 110 -11.61 5.18 -21.39
C TYR A 110 -11.59 3.81 -20.70
N TRP A 111 -12.77 3.33 -20.29
CA TRP A 111 -12.93 2.07 -19.59
C TRP A 111 -12.31 0.94 -20.42
N GLU A 112 -11.27 0.30 -19.89
CA GLU A 112 -10.64 -0.86 -20.51
C GLU A 112 -10.90 -2.07 -19.63
N CYS A 113 -11.53 -3.07 -20.24
CA CYS A 113 -11.94 -4.28 -19.55
C CYS A 113 -10.76 -5.01 -18.89
N ASP A 114 -9.67 -5.13 -19.64
CA ASP A 114 -8.49 -5.90 -19.26
C ASP A 114 -7.78 -5.27 -18.05
N LYS A 115 -7.61 -3.94 -18.05
CA LYS A 115 -7.04 -3.20 -16.91
C LYS A 115 -7.91 -3.34 -15.65
N ASN A 116 -9.23 -3.19 -15.79
CA ASN A 116 -10.14 -3.29 -14.65
C ASN A 116 -10.30 -4.74 -14.15
N LEU A 117 -10.05 -5.74 -14.99
CA LEU A 117 -10.07 -7.14 -14.58
C LEU A 117 -8.98 -7.45 -13.54
N GLY A 118 -7.78 -6.85 -13.67
CA GLY A 118 -6.71 -6.97 -12.68
C GLY A 118 -7.14 -6.49 -11.29
N HIS A 119 -7.69 -5.28 -11.20
CA HIS A 119 -8.26 -4.75 -9.96
C HIS A 119 -9.43 -5.59 -9.43
N ALA A 120 -10.27 -6.13 -10.33
CA ALA A 120 -11.36 -7.01 -9.94
C ALA A 120 -10.87 -8.34 -9.35
N ASN A 121 -9.72 -8.87 -9.82
CA ASN A 121 -9.05 -10.04 -9.25
C ASN A 121 -8.44 -9.72 -7.88
N SER A 122 -7.75 -8.58 -7.73
CA SER A 122 -7.22 -8.11 -6.44
C SER A 122 -8.35 -8.00 -5.40
N PHE A 123 -9.47 -7.37 -5.76
CA PHE A 123 -10.63 -7.30 -4.88
C PHE A 123 -11.12 -8.68 -4.44
N VAL A 124 -11.22 -9.66 -5.34
CA VAL A 124 -11.65 -11.03 -4.98
C VAL A 124 -10.66 -11.71 -4.03
N SER A 125 -9.36 -11.50 -4.23
CA SER A 125 -8.31 -12.03 -3.35
C SER A 125 -8.41 -11.43 -1.94
N GLU A 126 -8.50 -10.11 -1.84
CA GLU A 126 -8.61 -9.42 -0.56
C GLU A 126 -9.95 -9.75 0.13
N PHE A 127 -11.04 -9.86 -0.63
CA PHE A 127 -12.34 -10.27 -0.12
C PHE A 127 -12.31 -11.66 0.48
N LYS A 128 -11.55 -12.60 -0.12
CA LYS A 128 -11.35 -13.94 0.44
C LYS A 128 -10.67 -13.86 1.81
N ASN A 129 -9.64 -13.03 1.95
CA ASN A 129 -8.96 -12.83 3.23
C ASN A 129 -9.94 -12.28 4.30
N LEU A 130 -10.82 -11.35 3.92
CA LEU A 130 -11.86 -10.87 4.83
C LEU A 130 -12.87 -11.98 5.20
N ASN A 131 -13.25 -12.82 4.25
CA ASN A 131 -14.21 -13.90 4.48
C ASN A 131 -13.65 -14.97 5.44
N ASP A 132 -12.35 -15.28 5.33
CA ASP A 132 -11.67 -16.28 6.16
C ASP A 132 -11.35 -15.77 7.59
N ASP A 133 -11.44 -14.45 7.80
CA ASP A 133 -11.07 -13.77 9.04
C ASP A 133 -11.82 -14.31 10.28
N PRO A 134 -11.16 -14.49 11.45
CA PRO A 134 -11.82 -14.86 12.70
C PRO A 134 -13.00 -13.95 13.09
N ASN A 135 -12.98 -12.69 12.67
CA ASN A 135 -14.00 -11.70 13.03
C ASN A 135 -15.23 -11.73 12.12
N ASN A 136 -15.21 -12.50 11.02
CA ASN A 136 -16.37 -12.77 10.18
C ASN A 136 -17.36 -13.72 10.88
N ILE A 137 -17.98 -13.22 11.94
CA ILE A 137 -18.99 -13.90 12.74
C ILE A 137 -20.37 -13.49 12.22
N GLU A 138 -21.32 -14.42 12.18
CA GLU A 138 -22.66 -14.16 11.68
C GLU A 138 -23.33 -13.00 12.43
N ASN A 139 -23.91 -12.05 11.68
CA ASN A 139 -24.54 -10.81 12.19
C ASN A 139 -23.59 -9.82 12.90
N SER A 140 -22.27 -10.05 12.87
CA SER A 140 -21.31 -9.08 13.40
C SER A 140 -21.20 -7.84 12.51
N SER A 141 -20.74 -6.72 13.08
CA SER A 141 -20.40 -5.50 12.33
C SER A 141 -19.45 -5.76 11.17
N TYR A 142 -18.44 -6.63 11.38
CA TYR A 142 -17.50 -7.07 10.36
C TYR A 142 -18.21 -7.79 9.21
N ASN A 143 -19.08 -8.75 9.54
CA ASN A 143 -19.86 -9.50 8.55
C ASN A 143 -20.85 -8.60 7.77
N LYS A 144 -21.42 -7.58 8.42
CA LYS A 144 -22.26 -6.57 7.76
C LYS A 144 -21.48 -5.79 6.70
N LEU A 145 -20.29 -5.28 7.03
CA LEU A 145 -19.45 -4.57 6.06
C LEU A 145 -18.97 -5.46 4.92
N LEU A 146 -18.60 -6.71 5.22
CA LEU A 146 -18.22 -7.69 4.21
C LEU A 146 -19.38 -7.97 3.24
N SER A 147 -20.60 -8.11 3.77
CA SER A 147 -21.81 -8.27 2.97
C SER A 147 -22.08 -7.06 2.07
N THR A 148 -21.79 -5.84 2.55
CA THR A 148 -21.93 -4.62 1.75
C THR A 148 -20.94 -4.57 0.60
N LEU A 149 -19.65 -4.84 0.84
CA LEU A 149 -18.66 -4.95 -0.23
C LEU A 149 -19.01 -6.02 -1.26
N SER A 150 -19.51 -7.19 -0.80
CA SER A 150 -19.94 -8.28 -1.69
C SER A 150 -21.08 -7.86 -2.61
N ASN A 151 -22.11 -7.25 -2.05
CA ASN A 151 -23.26 -6.77 -2.81
C ASN A 151 -22.83 -5.73 -3.84
N ASP A 152 -22.00 -4.77 -3.44
CA ASP A 152 -21.57 -3.68 -4.31
C ASP A 152 -20.65 -4.15 -5.44
N TYR A 153 -19.77 -5.11 -5.18
CA TYR A 153 -18.95 -5.74 -6.21
C TYR A 153 -19.80 -6.57 -7.18
N ASN A 154 -20.74 -7.38 -6.70
CA ASN A 154 -21.63 -8.15 -7.57
C ASN A 154 -22.45 -7.24 -8.49
N ASN A 155 -22.88 -6.08 -7.97
CA ASN A 155 -23.52 -5.05 -8.78
C ASN A 155 -22.55 -4.44 -9.81
N LEU A 156 -21.31 -4.13 -9.42
CA LEU A 156 -20.29 -3.59 -10.31
C LEU A 156 -19.96 -4.55 -11.43
N LYS A 157 -19.74 -5.82 -11.10
CA LYS A 157 -19.54 -6.92 -12.04
C LYS A 157 -20.67 -6.97 -13.06
N LYS A 158 -21.92 -6.83 -12.62
CA LYS A 158 -23.07 -6.76 -13.53
C LYS A 158 -23.03 -5.53 -14.43
N ILE A 159 -22.69 -4.36 -13.88
CA ILE A 159 -22.55 -3.11 -14.65
C ILE A 159 -21.49 -3.24 -15.76
N TYR A 160 -20.34 -3.83 -15.43
CA TYR A 160 -19.27 -4.08 -16.40
C TYR A 160 -19.70 -5.08 -17.47
N TYR A 161 -20.34 -6.17 -17.08
CA TYR A 161 -20.89 -7.17 -18.00
C TYR A 161 -21.96 -6.60 -18.94
N ASP A 162 -22.89 -5.80 -18.41
CA ASP A 162 -23.97 -5.17 -19.19
C ASP A 162 -23.40 -4.14 -20.20
N LYS A 163 -22.25 -3.53 -19.89
CA LYS A 163 -21.54 -2.60 -20.77
C LYS A 163 -20.73 -3.32 -21.85
N ASN A 164 -20.11 -4.44 -21.50
CA ASN A 164 -19.41 -5.33 -22.42
C ASN A 164 -19.39 -6.75 -21.83
N ASP A 165 -19.99 -7.69 -22.55
CA ASP A 165 -20.12 -9.09 -22.11
C ASP A 165 -18.76 -9.81 -22.04
N SER A 166 -17.72 -9.28 -22.70
CA SER A 166 -16.35 -9.76 -22.53
C SER A 166 -15.76 -9.41 -21.16
N CYS A 167 -16.37 -8.49 -20.40
CA CYS A 167 -15.98 -8.15 -19.04
C CYS A 167 -16.53 -9.13 -18.02
N SER A 168 -15.91 -10.32 -18.00
CA SER A 168 -16.19 -11.35 -17.02
C SER A 168 -15.34 -11.17 -15.76
N PHE A 169 -15.72 -10.21 -14.92
CA PHE A 169 -15.11 -10.08 -13.58
C PHE A 169 -15.27 -11.40 -12.78
N PRO A 170 -14.26 -11.80 -11.99
CA PRO A 170 -14.30 -13.04 -11.23
C PRO A 170 -15.50 -13.07 -10.25
N PRO A 171 -16.10 -14.24 -9.98
CA PRO A 171 -17.10 -14.37 -8.94
C PRO A 171 -16.45 -14.28 -7.54
N LEU A 172 -17.19 -13.75 -6.57
CA LEU A 172 -16.76 -13.80 -5.18
C LEU A 172 -16.95 -15.20 -4.60
N PRO A 173 -16.10 -15.63 -3.64
CA PRO A 173 -16.39 -16.79 -2.83
C PRO A 173 -17.68 -16.57 -2.03
N LYS A 174 -18.39 -17.66 -1.73
CA LYS A 174 -19.59 -17.59 -0.88
C LYS A 174 -19.19 -17.11 0.51
N ILE A 175 -19.96 -16.16 1.05
CA ILE A 175 -19.75 -15.70 2.43
C ILE A 175 -20.15 -16.83 3.38
N GLU A 176 -19.22 -17.25 4.23
CA GLU A 176 -19.41 -18.34 5.19
C GLU A 176 -19.06 -17.83 6.59
N PRO A 177 -19.98 -17.12 7.26
CA PRO A 177 -19.69 -16.54 8.56
C PRO A 177 -19.65 -17.62 9.64
N LYS A 178 -18.81 -17.40 10.65
CA LYS A 178 -18.66 -18.30 11.80
C LYS A 178 -19.89 -18.15 12.71
N SER A 179 -20.49 -19.26 13.13
CA SER A 179 -21.65 -19.26 14.02
C SER A 179 -21.28 -18.69 15.39
N SER A 180 -22.17 -17.91 16.01
CA SER A 180 -21.92 -17.19 17.28
C SER A 180 -21.78 -18.07 18.54
N ALA A 181 -21.57 -19.39 18.41
CA ALA A 181 -21.44 -20.32 19.53
C ALA A 181 -19.97 -20.76 19.77
N GLN A 182 -19.35 -20.13 20.77
CA GLN A 182 -18.15 -20.55 21.54
C GLN A 182 -16.86 -20.92 20.80
N ASN A 183 -15.82 -20.07 20.90
CA ASN A 183 -14.62 -20.33 21.73
C ASN A 183 -13.60 -19.17 21.66
N PHE A 184 -13.32 -18.54 22.80
CA PHE A 184 -12.07 -17.85 23.09
C PHE A 184 -11.01 -18.93 23.41
N GLY A 185 -9.92 -19.00 22.66
CA GLY A 185 -8.80 -19.89 23.03
C GLY A 185 -7.76 -20.16 21.96
N LYS A 186 -6.62 -19.46 22.10
CA LYS A 186 -5.26 -19.80 21.63
C LYS A 186 -5.02 -20.00 20.13
N GLY A 187 -4.25 -19.06 19.61
CA GLY A 187 -3.48 -19.20 18.38
C GLY A 187 -2.74 -17.91 18.05
N SER A 188 -1.88 -17.41 18.94
CA SER A 188 -0.86 -16.44 18.54
C SER A 188 0.16 -17.18 17.69
N GLY A 189 -0.16 -17.37 16.41
CA GLY A 189 0.84 -17.65 15.40
C GLY A 189 1.74 -16.43 15.32
N GLN A 190 3.02 -16.60 15.65
CA GLN A 190 4.05 -15.63 15.29
C GLN A 190 3.99 -15.46 13.77
N ILE A 191 3.54 -14.29 13.31
CA ILE A 191 3.83 -13.84 11.96
C ILE A 191 5.29 -13.41 12.00
N MET A 192 6.13 -14.22 11.38
CA MET A 192 7.54 -13.92 11.13
C MET A 192 7.59 -12.74 10.15
N GLY A 193 7.82 -11.55 10.70
CA GLY A 193 8.27 -10.32 10.04
C GLY A 193 7.62 -9.96 8.70
N GLN A 194 6.44 -9.35 8.72
CA GLN A 194 6.12 -8.38 7.65
C GLN A 194 6.97 -7.14 7.93
N SER A 195 7.96 -6.85 7.07
CA SER A 195 8.62 -5.55 7.05
C SER A 195 7.57 -4.50 6.68
N SER A 196 7.64 -3.32 7.28
CA SER A 196 6.77 -2.17 7.02
C SER A 196 7.04 -1.47 5.69
N TYR A 197 7.70 -2.16 4.76
CA TYR A 197 8.30 -1.63 3.53
C TYR A 197 7.80 -2.45 2.33
N SER A 198 7.32 -1.78 1.29
CA SER A 198 6.98 -2.41 0.01
C SER A 198 7.94 -1.93 -1.09
N ILE A 199 8.75 -2.85 -1.63
CA ILE A 199 9.63 -2.57 -2.77
C ILE A 199 8.81 -2.17 -4.02
N GLU A 200 7.58 -2.65 -4.14
CA GLU A 200 6.67 -2.32 -5.22
C GLU A 200 6.29 -0.83 -5.20
N GLU A 201 5.99 -0.28 -4.01
CA GLU A 201 5.64 1.14 -3.87
C GLU A 201 6.85 2.05 -4.17
N VAL A 202 8.06 1.61 -3.77
CA VAL A 202 9.31 2.30 -4.13
C VAL A 202 9.51 2.33 -5.63
N TYR A 203 9.30 1.19 -6.30
CA TYR A 203 9.43 1.08 -7.74
C TYR A 203 8.41 1.93 -8.50
N GLU A 204 7.14 1.89 -8.11
CA GLU A 204 6.08 2.69 -8.71
C GLU A 204 6.36 4.20 -8.61
N ALA A 205 6.96 4.64 -7.50
CA ALA A 205 7.39 6.02 -7.37
C ALA A 205 8.53 6.37 -8.34
N PHE A 206 9.53 5.49 -8.49
CA PHE A 206 10.62 5.69 -9.46
C PHE A 206 10.12 5.74 -10.89
N LYS A 207 9.21 4.84 -11.28
CA LYS A 207 8.62 4.84 -12.62
C LYS A 207 7.88 6.15 -12.91
N LYS A 208 7.06 6.62 -11.96
CA LYS A 208 6.33 7.90 -12.08
C LYS A 208 7.27 9.08 -12.27
N ILE A 209 8.37 9.15 -11.54
CA ILE A 209 9.30 10.27 -11.67
C ILE A 209 10.16 10.18 -12.94
N ASP A 210 10.54 8.97 -13.36
CA ASP A 210 11.32 8.76 -14.57
C ASP A 210 10.54 9.12 -15.84
N ASP A 211 9.25 8.76 -15.88
CA ASP A 211 8.33 9.16 -16.95
C ASP A 211 8.25 10.69 -17.12
N CYS A 212 8.50 11.43 -16.04
CA CYS A 212 8.40 12.90 -15.99
C CYS A 212 9.71 13.63 -16.27
N ILE A 213 10.86 13.00 -16.01
CA ILE A 213 12.16 13.68 -16.11
C ILE A 213 12.84 13.46 -17.48
N GLN A 214 12.42 12.47 -18.29
CA GLN A 214 12.91 12.16 -19.66
C GLN A 214 14.33 12.70 -19.97
N ILE A 215 15.34 12.16 -19.27
CA ILE A 215 16.74 12.52 -19.49
C ILE A 215 17.22 11.86 -20.79
N GLY A 216 17.78 12.66 -21.71
CA GLY A 216 18.47 12.14 -22.90
C GLY A 216 17.60 11.90 -24.15
N MET A 217 16.30 12.20 -24.15
CA MET A 217 15.45 12.19 -25.35
C MET A 217 14.85 13.58 -25.65
N ILE A 218 14.61 13.86 -26.93
CA ILE A 218 13.86 15.04 -27.37
C ILE A 218 12.43 14.90 -26.82
N SER A 219 12.00 15.87 -26.01
CA SER A 219 10.62 15.94 -25.48
C SER A 219 9.62 15.63 -26.60
N THR A 220 8.87 14.54 -26.46
CA THR A 220 7.81 14.17 -27.40
C THR A 220 6.48 14.85 -27.08
N GLY A 221 6.47 15.83 -26.16
CA GLY A 221 5.30 16.67 -25.90
C GLY A 221 4.10 15.95 -25.28
N GLY A 222 4.31 14.80 -24.62
CA GLY A 222 3.31 14.21 -23.73
C GLY A 222 3.32 14.92 -22.37
N SER A 223 2.16 15.30 -21.84
CA SER A 223 2.03 15.87 -20.49
C SER A 223 2.28 14.79 -19.43
N CYS A 224 3.30 14.96 -18.59
CA CYS A 224 3.54 14.10 -17.43
C CYS A 224 2.40 14.26 -16.39
N SER A 225 1.99 13.17 -15.76
CA SER A 225 0.85 13.17 -14.80
C SER A 225 1.16 13.83 -13.45
N ILE A 226 2.43 14.08 -13.13
CA ILE A 226 2.87 14.74 -11.88
C ILE A 226 3.64 16.05 -12.12
N ASP A 227 3.71 16.57 -13.35
CA ASP A 227 4.51 17.76 -13.68
C ASP A 227 4.06 18.97 -12.85
N ASP A 228 2.74 19.11 -12.67
CA ASP A 228 2.15 20.15 -11.81
C ASP A 228 2.51 19.96 -10.33
N VAL A 229 2.67 18.71 -9.87
CA VAL A 229 3.04 18.36 -8.48
C VAL A 229 4.54 18.60 -8.24
N LEU A 230 5.38 18.39 -9.25
CA LEU A 230 6.82 18.66 -9.14
C LEU A 230 7.12 20.14 -8.97
N ASN A 231 6.28 21.03 -9.50
CA ASN A 231 6.42 22.48 -9.32
C ASN A 231 6.41 22.89 -7.84
N ASP A 232 5.67 22.19 -6.99
CA ASP A 232 5.65 22.47 -5.55
C ASP A 232 7.03 22.25 -4.89
N TYR A 233 7.90 21.47 -5.51
CA TYR A 233 9.25 21.16 -5.00
C TYR A 233 10.36 21.83 -5.81
N CYS A 234 9.99 22.70 -6.76
CA CYS A 234 10.95 23.49 -7.51
C CYS A 234 11.52 24.64 -6.67
N PRO A 235 12.73 25.15 -7.02
CA PRO A 235 13.27 26.34 -6.38
C PRO A 235 12.35 27.54 -6.58
N GLU A 236 12.23 28.38 -5.54
CA GLU A 236 11.47 29.62 -5.62
C GLU A 236 12.25 30.69 -6.38
N LYS A 237 11.64 31.23 -7.43
CA LYS A 237 12.18 32.32 -8.25
C LYS A 237 11.11 33.40 -8.39
N ASN A 238 11.43 34.63 -7.99
CA ASN A 238 10.51 35.77 -8.06
C ASN A 238 9.15 35.56 -7.36
N GLY A 239 9.09 34.72 -6.32
CA GLY A 239 7.86 34.43 -5.57
C GLY A 239 7.02 33.29 -6.13
N GLU A 240 7.47 32.62 -7.18
CA GLU A 240 6.81 31.43 -7.76
C GLU A 240 7.80 30.26 -7.80
N ARG A 241 7.32 29.03 -7.54
CA ARG A 241 8.15 27.83 -7.67
C ARG A 241 8.09 27.32 -9.10
N GLN A 242 9.23 27.28 -9.77
CA GLN A 242 9.33 26.78 -11.14
C GLN A 242 10.70 26.15 -11.41
N CYS A 243 10.69 25.01 -12.10
CA CYS A 243 11.91 24.35 -12.56
C CYS A 243 12.14 24.68 -14.04
N GLU A 244 13.16 25.50 -14.31
CA GLU A 244 13.53 25.92 -15.66
C GLU A 244 14.56 24.96 -16.27
N ALA A 245 15.50 24.49 -15.46
CA ALA A 245 16.55 23.57 -15.88
C ALA A 245 16.24 22.11 -15.50
N ILE A 246 16.76 21.16 -16.29
CA ILE A 246 16.59 19.72 -16.01
C ILE A 246 17.15 19.32 -14.63
N CYS A 247 18.26 19.92 -14.20
CA CYS A 247 18.83 19.70 -12.86
C CYS A 247 17.89 20.22 -11.75
N GLU A 248 17.14 21.30 -11.99
CA GLU A 248 16.14 21.78 -11.02
C GLU A 248 14.97 20.81 -10.93
N LYS A 249 14.49 20.29 -12.08
CA LYS A 249 13.46 19.24 -12.12
C LYS A 249 13.90 17.96 -11.41
N MET A 250 15.15 17.56 -11.58
CA MET A 250 15.73 16.42 -10.87
C MET A 250 15.86 16.64 -9.37
N GLY A 251 16.27 17.85 -8.94
CA GLY A 251 16.26 18.22 -7.52
C GLY A 251 14.85 18.16 -6.92
N ALA A 252 13.85 18.69 -7.64
CA ALA A 252 12.44 18.63 -7.24
C ALA A 252 11.92 17.18 -7.20
N GLY A 253 12.26 16.36 -8.20
CA GLY A 253 11.92 14.94 -8.25
C GLY A 253 12.50 14.13 -7.10
N PHE A 254 13.75 14.40 -6.72
CA PHE A 254 14.35 13.80 -5.54
C PHE A 254 13.62 14.17 -4.25
N ILE A 255 13.25 15.45 -4.07
CA ILE A 255 12.47 15.89 -2.90
C ILE A 255 11.09 15.22 -2.89
N TRP A 256 10.44 15.15 -4.06
CA TRP A 256 9.17 14.46 -4.23
C TRP A 256 9.26 12.97 -3.85
N LEU A 257 10.34 12.28 -4.22
CA LEU A 257 10.56 10.89 -3.82
C LEU A 257 10.71 10.74 -2.31
N LEU A 258 11.51 11.59 -1.66
CA LEU A 258 11.68 11.56 -0.20
C LEU A 258 10.34 11.70 0.52
N ILE A 259 9.51 12.66 0.09
CA ILE A 259 8.18 12.90 0.66
C ILE A 259 7.22 11.76 0.31
N THR A 260 7.27 11.24 -0.91
CA THR A 260 6.45 10.10 -1.33
C THR A 260 6.75 8.88 -0.47
N PHE A 261 8.03 8.62 -0.19
CA PHE A 261 8.45 7.53 0.67
C PHE A 261 8.13 7.74 2.15
N GLU A 262 8.19 8.98 2.65
CA GLU A 262 7.64 9.30 3.97
C GLU A 262 6.16 8.93 4.07
N ASN A 263 5.40 9.17 2.98
CA ASN A 263 3.98 8.84 2.92
C ASN A 263 3.69 7.34 2.73
N ILE A 264 4.68 6.50 2.40
CA ILE A 264 4.52 5.03 2.39
C ILE A 264 4.41 4.49 3.83
N CYS A 265 5.07 5.13 4.79
CA CYS A 265 5.02 4.71 6.17
C CYS A 265 3.60 4.78 6.74
N LYS A 266 3.24 3.75 7.52
CA LYS A 266 2.00 3.74 8.32
C LYS A 266 2.14 4.67 9.53
N GLY A 267 2.19 5.99 9.27
CA GLY A 267 2.46 7.04 10.27
C GLY A 267 3.82 7.68 10.07
N LYS A 268 4.39 8.29 11.13
CA LYS A 268 5.77 8.80 11.05
C LYS A 268 6.71 7.60 10.88
N CYS A 269 7.45 7.60 9.77
CA CYS A 269 8.53 6.65 9.57
C CYS A 269 9.45 6.62 10.79
N SER A 270 9.77 5.41 11.25
CA SER A 270 10.86 5.20 12.19
C SER A 270 12.18 5.70 11.59
N ASP A 271 13.17 5.96 12.44
CA ASP A 271 14.48 6.42 11.97
C ASP A 271 15.12 5.43 10.99
N ASN A 272 14.87 4.13 11.16
CA ASN A 272 15.38 3.09 10.25
C ASN A 272 14.64 3.08 8.89
N GLU A 273 13.33 3.35 8.87
CA GLU A 273 12.56 3.47 7.63
C GLU A 273 12.97 4.72 6.87
N ASN A 274 13.07 5.87 7.54
CA ASN A 274 13.57 7.10 6.94
C ASN A 274 14.97 6.92 6.37
N GLU A 275 15.86 6.23 7.10
CA GLU A 275 17.19 5.93 6.59
C GLU A 275 17.13 5.07 5.32
N LYS A 276 16.29 4.03 5.31
CA LYS A 276 16.12 3.14 4.15
C LYS A 276 15.53 3.86 2.94
N TYR A 277 14.54 4.73 3.14
CA TYR A 277 13.95 5.51 2.05
C TYR A 277 14.89 6.59 1.51
N ALA A 278 15.69 7.20 2.40
CA ALA A 278 16.77 8.09 1.98
C ALA A 278 17.78 7.35 1.11
N GLU A 279 18.18 6.13 1.50
CA GLU A 279 19.08 5.27 0.71
C GLU A 279 18.56 5.03 -0.70
N TYR A 280 17.26 4.69 -0.84
CA TYR A 280 16.63 4.49 -2.14
C TYR A 280 16.54 5.77 -2.97
N ALA A 281 16.09 6.88 -2.39
CA ALA A 281 16.03 8.15 -3.10
C ALA A 281 17.43 8.58 -3.58
N ILE A 282 18.47 8.38 -2.76
CA ILE A 282 19.87 8.69 -3.11
C ILE A 282 20.38 7.76 -4.21
N LEU A 283 20.04 6.47 -4.13
CA LEU A 283 20.34 5.49 -5.19
C LEU A 283 19.78 5.94 -6.53
N TRP A 284 18.50 6.32 -6.56
CA TRP A 284 17.84 6.86 -7.76
C TRP A 284 18.58 8.10 -8.26
N LEU A 285 18.78 9.11 -7.41
CA LEU A 285 19.42 10.36 -7.84
C LEU A 285 20.80 10.11 -8.46
N ASN A 286 21.62 9.29 -7.80
CA ASN A 286 22.97 9.02 -8.26
C ASN A 286 22.99 8.23 -9.59
N SER A 287 22.05 7.30 -9.80
CA SER A 287 21.88 6.60 -11.09
C SER A 287 21.61 7.57 -12.25
N LYS A 288 20.87 8.65 -12.00
CA LYS A 288 20.50 9.63 -13.02
C LYS A 288 21.60 10.66 -13.27
N LEU A 289 22.50 10.90 -12.32
CA LEU A 289 23.61 11.86 -12.50
C LEU A 289 24.52 11.50 -13.67
N ASN A 290 24.77 10.20 -13.90
CA ASN A 290 25.54 9.71 -15.06
C ASN A 290 24.97 10.15 -16.41
N GLN A 291 23.67 10.44 -16.46
CA GLN A 291 22.95 10.77 -17.69
C GLN A 291 22.97 12.28 -17.97
N ILE A 292 23.39 13.11 -17.00
CA ILE A 292 23.51 14.55 -17.17
C ILE A 292 24.94 14.88 -17.62
N ILE A 293 25.10 15.30 -18.87
CA ILE A 293 26.36 15.88 -19.35
C ILE A 293 26.42 17.34 -18.86
N ASN A 294 27.11 17.60 -17.75
CA ASN A 294 27.37 18.96 -17.26
C ASN A 294 28.77 19.07 -16.66
N GLU A 295 29.62 19.93 -17.19
CA GLU A 295 31.04 20.10 -16.80
C GLU A 295 31.23 20.61 -15.35
N GLU A 296 30.17 21.13 -14.72
CA GLU A 296 30.25 21.76 -13.39
C GLU A 296 29.77 20.86 -12.24
N ILE A 297 29.10 19.73 -12.52
CA ILE A 297 28.55 18.81 -11.51
C ILE A 297 29.26 17.48 -11.65
N THR A 298 30.27 17.25 -10.81
CA THR A 298 31.10 16.04 -10.89
C THR A 298 30.70 14.95 -9.91
N THR A 299 29.90 15.27 -8.90
CA THR A 299 29.54 14.33 -7.82
C THR A 299 28.10 14.51 -7.32
N LEU A 300 27.57 13.48 -6.65
CA LEU A 300 26.28 13.54 -5.94
C LEU A 300 26.25 14.68 -4.92
N LYS A 301 27.35 14.87 -4.19
CA LYS A 301 27.47 15.94 -3.21
C LYS A 301 27.37 17.33 -3.86
N ASP A 302 28.03 17.54 -5.00
CA ASP A 302 27.98 18.82 -5.72
C ASP A 302 26.55 19.11 -6.20
N PHE A 303 25.88 18.11 -6.77
CA PHE A 303 24.49 18.24 -7.20
C PHE A 303 23.57 18.60 -6.03
N TYR A 304 23.70 17.87 -4.92
CA TYR A 304 22.88 18.05 -3.73
C TYR A 304 23.03 19.45 -3.13
N ILE A 305 24.26 19.94 -2.97
CA ILE A 305 24.52 21.29 -2.47
C ILE A 305 23.88 22.34 -3.37
N LYS A 306 23.99 22.17 -4.69
CA LYS A 306 23.54 23.16 -5.68
C LYS A 306 22.02 23.20 -5.85
N TYR A 307 21.35 22.04 -5.92
CA TYR A 307 19.94 21.97 -6.32
C TYR A 307 18.96 21.51 -5.24
N ILE A 308 19.42 20.90 -4.14
CA ILE A 308 18.53 20.27 -3.14
C ILE A 308 18.67 20.90 -1.76
N LYS A 309 19.90 21.15 -1.30
CA LYS A 309 20.21 21.49 0.10
C LYS A 309 19.38 22.65 0.65
N HIS A 310 19.10 23.65 -0.17
CA HIS A 310 18.37 24.85 0.21
C HIS A 310 16.85 24.78 -0.06
N ASN A 311 16.35 23.69 -0.64
CA ASN A 311 14.95 23.54 -1.06
C ASN A 311 14.21 22.39 -0.34
N LYS A 312 14.91 21.61 0.49
CA LYS A 312 14.38 20.44 1.22
C LYS A 312 13.66 20.78 2.54
N GLU A 313 13.10 21.98 2.68
CA GLU A 313 12.54 22.43 3.97
C GLU A 313 11.39 21.55 4.47
N HIS A 314 10.66 20.94 3.53
CA HIS A 314 9.49 20.07 3.74
C HIS A 314 9.83 18.59 3.99
N VAL A 315 11.11 18.23 4.08
CA VAL A 315 11.56 16.84 4.35
C VAL A 315 11.80 16.66 5.85
N ASP A 316 11.18 15.65 6.47
CA ASP A 316 11.15 15.47 7.92
C ASP A 316 12.52 15.08 8.51
N TYR A 317 13.33 14.31 7.77
CA TYR A 317 14.68 13.89 8.18
C TYR A 317 15.81 14.65 7.47
N LYS A 318 15.55 15.90 7.05
CA LYS A 318 16.51 16.73 6.31
C LYS A 318 17.89 16.86 6.95
N ASP A 319 18.03 16.83 8.28
CA ASP A 319 19.33 16.94 8.95
C ASP A 319 20.17 15.66 8.78
N ASN A 320 19.52 14.49 8.77
CA ASN A 320 20.18 13.21 8.52
C ASN A 320 20.54 13.02 7.04
N LEU A 321 19.79 13.68 6.15
CA LEU A 321 20.00 13.60 4.71
C LEU A 321 21.37 14.14 4.28
N ASP A 322 21.88 15.21 4.89
CA ASP A 322 23.22 15.77 4.59
C ASP A 322 24.32 14.74 4.85
N ASN A 323 24.27 14.07 6.01
CA ASN A 323 25.24 13.05 6.39
C ASN A 323 25.15 11.82 5.47
N LYS A 324 23.93 11.46 5.04
CA LYS A 324 23.69 10.32 4.16
C LYS A 324 24.20 10.56 2.74
N ILE A 325 23.99 11.77 2.21
CA ILE A 325 24.57 12.19 0.92
C ILE A 325 26.09 12.08 0.96
N ASP A 326 26.71 12.55 2.04
CA ASP A 326 28.17 12.50 2.21
C ASP A 326 28.69 11.05 2.29
N SER A 327 27.98 10.15 2.99
CA SER A 327 28.39 8.74 3.11
C SER A 327 28.17 7.93 1.82
N MET A 328 27.22 8.33 0.98
CA MET A 328 26.86 7.63 -0.26
C MET A 328 27.47 8.25 -1.54
N ASN A 329 28.33 9.27 -1.40
CA ASN A 329 29.03 9.96 -2.49
C ASN A 329 30.17 9.12 -3.11
N ILE A 330 29.81 8.02 -3.77
CA ILE A 330 30.71 7.15 -4.53
C ILE A 330 30.57 7.46 -6.03
N ASP A 331 31.58 7.05 -6.80
CA ASP A 331 31.57 7.02 -8.26
C ASP A 331 30.23 6.49 -8.81
N SER A 332 29.60 7.31 -9.64
CA SER A 332 28.26 7.11 -10.16
C SER A 332 28.17 5.92 -11.14
N GLU A 333 29.25 5.54 -11.83
CA GLU A 333 29.28 4.35 -12.70
C GLU A 333 28.98 3.08 -11.89
N LYS A 334 29.54 2.99 -10.68
CA LYS A 334 29.35 1.84 -9.78
C LYS A 334 27.92 1.75 -9.24
N ILE A 335 27.22 2.88 -9.16
CA ILE A 335 25.88 2.97 -8.60
C ILE A 335 24.82 2.66 -9.65
N SER A 336 25.08 2.98 -10.93
CA SER A 336 24.24 2.53 -12.04
C SER A 336 24.00 1.02 -11.99
N ASN A 337 25.06 0.25 -11.73
CA ASN A 337 24.96 -1.21 -11.63
C ASN A 337 24.07 -1.69 -10.46
N ILE A 338 24.04 -0.96 -9.33
CA ILE A 338 23.14 -1.28 -8.20
C ILE A 338 21.69 -0.95 -8.58
N TYR A 339 21.49 0.20 -9.22
CA TYR A 339 20.16 0.64 -9.66
C TYR A 339 19.58 -0.29 -10.73
N GLU A 340 20.38 -0.75 -11.69
CA GLU A 340 19.97 -1.76 -12.67
C GLU A 340 19.61 -3.10 -12.01
N ALA A 341 20.35 -3.52 -10.97
CA ALA A 341 19.97 -4.72 -10.20
C ALA A 341 18.63 -4.52 -9.46
N PHE A 342 18.39 -3.32 -8.92
CA PHE A 342 17.10 -2.96 -8.33
C PHE A 342 15.97 -2.99 -9.38
N GLU A 343 16.18 -2.45 -10.58
CA GLU A 343 15.19 -2.46 -11.66
C GLU A 343 14.79 -3.88 -12.07
N ILE A 344 15.77 -4.78 -12.26
CA ILE A 344 15.49 -6.20 -12.58
C ILE A 344 14.65 -6.84 -11.48
N LEU A 345 14.99 -6.61 -10.20
CA LEU A 345 14.21 -7.14 -9.09
C LEU A 345 12.76 -6.63 -9.14
N CYS A 346 12.57 -5.34 -9.45
CA CYS A 346 11.24 -4.76 -9.57
C CYS A 346 10.46 -5.31 -10.77
N GLU A 347 11.13 -5.57 -11.90
CA GLU A 347 10.52 -6.26 -13.04
C GLU A 347 10.01 -7.65 -12.61
N MET A 348 10.79 -8.38 -11.81
CA MET A 348 10.31 -9.64 -11.25
C MET A 348 9.06 -9.48 -10.37
N TYR A 349 8.95 -8.39 -9.59
CA TYR A 349 7.74 -8.06 -8.81
C TYR A 349 6.56 -7.63 -9.71
N THR A 350 6.81 -6.98 -10.85
CA THR A 350 5.73 -6.65 -11.80
C THR A 350 5.18 -7.88 -12.53
N VAL A 351 6.04 -8.78 -12.99
CA VAL A 351 5.64 -10.06 -13.61
C VAL A 351 4.83 -10.90 -12.63
N TYR A 352 5.21 -10.88 -11.36
CA TYR A 352 4.44 -11.48 -10.26
C TYR A 352 2.99 -10.92 -10.19
N ASN A 353 2.82 -9.61 -10.33
CA ASN A 353 1.52 -8.93 -10.19
C ASN A 353 0.61 -9.02 -11.43
N GLU A 354 1.16 -9.22 -12.64
CA GLU A 354 0.41 -9.24 -13.90
C GLU A 354 -0.30 -10.58 -14.19
N ASN A 355 -0.30 -11.55 -13.27
CA ASN A 355 -0.80 -12.91 -13.48
C ASN A 355 -0.17 -13.60 -14.70
N ASP A 356 1.14 -13.45 -14.90
CA ASP A 356 1.85 -14.36 -15.80
C ASP A 356 1.80 -15.77 -15.20
N LYS A 357 0.72 -16.50 -15.48
CA LYS A 357 0.47 -17.87 -15.01
C LYS A 357 1.54 -18.85 -15.50
N GLU A 358 2.30 -18.46 -16.52
CA GLU A 358 3.40 -19.23 -17.09
C GLU A 358 4.75 -18.80 -16.48
N CYS A 359 4.81 -17.66 -15.76
CA CYS A 359 6.02 -17.11 -15.15
C CYS A 359 7.23 -17.09 -16.09
N THR A 360 6.99 -16.77 -17.35
CA THR A 360 7.85 -17.13 -18.48
C THR A 360 9.24 -16.47 -18.38
N ASN A 361 9.33 -15.34 -17.67
CA ASN A 361 10.55 -14.53 -17.54
C ASN A 361 11.22 -14.58 -16.16
N CYS A 362 10.66 -15.29 -15.16
CA CYS A 362 11.18 -15.26 -13.80
C CYS A 362 12.61 -15.81 -13.69
N LEU A 363 12.94 -16.87 -14.44
CA LEU A 363 14.24 -17.53 -14.39
C LEU A 363 15.31 -16.63 -15.02
N GLN A 364 15.00 -16.05 -16.19
CA GLN A 364 15.89 -15.13 -16.87
C GLN A 364 16.21 -13.92 -16.00
N ASN A 365 15.18 -13.26 -15.44
CA ASN A 365 15.37 -12.09 -14.59
C ASN A 365 16.11 -12.45 -13.29
N ALA A 366 15.84 -13.62 -12.71
CA ALA A 366 16.55 -14.08 -11.51
C ALA A 366 18.03 -14.40 -11.78
N GLU A 367 18.35 -15.01 -12.92
CA GLU A 367 19.72 -15.26 -13.37
C GLU A 367 20.47 -13.95 -13.60
N GLU A 368 19.85 -12.99 -14.29
CA GLU A 368 20.44 -11.68 -14.54
C GLU A 368 20.66 -10.88 -13.25
N PHE A 369 19.67 -10.90 -12.34
CA PHE A 369 19.78 -10.29 -11.02
C PHE A 369 20.94 -10.87 -10.22
N VAL A 370 21.01 -12.20 -10.10
CA VAL A 370 22.08 -12.87 -9.33
C VAL A 370 23.46 -12.63 -9.96
N GLN A 371 23.56 -12.57 -11.29
CA GLN A 371 24.79 -12.21 -11.97
C GLN A 371 25.23 -10.79 -11.61
N LYS A 372 24.33 -9.79 -11.72
CA LYS A 372 24.65 -8.40 -11.36
C LYS A 372 25.08 -8.27 -9.90
N ILE A 373 24.37 -8.91 -8.97
CA ILE A 373 24.77 -8.92 -7.56
C ILE A 373 26.15 -9.56 -7.37
N GLY A 374 26.45 -10.64 -8.09
CA GLY A 374 27.77 -11.28 -8.06
C GLY A 374 28.90 -10.34 -8.48
N GLU A 375 28.67 -9.50 -9.49
CA GLU A 375 29.61 -8.47 -9.93
C GLU A 375 29.78 -7.37 -8.86
N LEU A 376 28.68 -6.92 -8.25
CA LEU A 376 28.67 -5.91 -7.19
C LEU A 376 29.40 -6.38 -5.91
N ASN A 377 29.26 -7.65 -5.54
CA ASN A 377 29.92 -8.26 -4.38
C ASN A 377 31.47 -8.29 -4.48
N ASN A 378 32.00 -8.22 -5.69
CA ASN A 378 33.44 -8.17 -5.92
C ASN A 378 34.01 -6.75 -5.91
N ASN A 379 33.17 -5.72 -5.80
CA ASN A 379 33.59 -4.31 -5.81
C ASN A 379 33.82 -3.79 -4.37
N PRO A 380 35.08 -3.51 -3.96
CA PRO A 380 35.39 -3.08 -2.60
C PRO A 380 34.83 -1.70 -2.24
N SER A 381 34.55 -0.85 -3.23
CA SER A 381 33.92 0.45 -2.97
C SER A 381 32.46 0.30 -2.54
N ILE A 382 31.79 -0.77 -2.99
CA ILE A 382 30.39 -1.06 -2.67
C ILE A 382 30.31 -1.86 -1.37
N THR A 383 31.02 -2.98 -1.28
CA THR A 383 31.04 -3.85 -0.09
C THR A 383 31.78 -3.24 1.11
N GLY A 384 32.65 -2.24 0.87
CA GLY A 384 33.28 -1.45 1.92
C GLY A 384 32.45 -0.25 2.38
N ASN A 385 31.34 0.08 1.70
CA ASN A 385 30.43 1.14 2.09
C ASN A 385 29.23 0.56 2.83
N GLU A 386 28.97 1.04 4.05
CA GLU A 386 27.91 0.53 4.92
C GLU A 386 26.51 0.72 4.32
N SER A 387 26.23 1.88 3.71
CA SER A 387 24.90 2.17 3.15
C SER A 387 24.62 1.34 1.90
N TYR A 388 25.57 1.19 0.98
CA TYR A 388 25.38 0.31 -0.18
C TYR A 388 25.34 -1.17 0.21
N SER A 389 26.09 -1.58 1.23
CA SER A 389 25.97 -2.93 1.78
C SER A 389 24.59 -3.18 2.39
N LYS A 390 23.98 -2.18 3.04
CA LYS A 390 22.61 -2.24 3.56
C LYS A 390 21.56 -2.31 2.44
N ILE A 391 21.75 -1.56 1.35
CA ILE A 391 20.93 -1.69 0.13
C ILE A 391 21.03 -3.10 -0.44
N LEU A 392 22.24 -3.64 -0.65
CA LEU A 392 22.42 -5.01 -1.16
C LEU A 392 21.78 -6.07 -0.25
N SER A 393 21.88 -5.90 1.07
CA SER A 393 21.19 -6.78 2.03
C SER A 393 19.67 -6.69 1.90
N THR A 394 19.13 -5.49 1.66
CA THR A 394 17.69 -5.32 1.45
C THR A 394 17.24 -6.00 0.16
N LEU A 395 17.96 -5.80 -0.95
CA LEU A 395 17.67 -6.47 -2.22
C LEU A 395 17.75 -8.00 -2.09
N SER A 396 18.67 -8.51 -1.27
CA SER A 396 18.75 -9.93 -0.92
C SER A 396 17.48 -10.42 -0.22
N ASP A 397 17.02 -9.70 0.80
CA ASP A 397 15.82 -10.08 1.55
C ASP A 397 14.57 -10.08 0.64
N ASP A 398 14.42 -9.04 -0.18
CA ASP A 398 13.31 -8.88 -1.11
C ASP A 398 13.35 -9.96 -2.22
N TYR A 399 14.54 -10.31 -2.73
CA TYR A 399 14.70 -11.41 -3.69
C TYR A 399 14.38 -12.77 -3.07
N ASN A 400 14.84 -13.03 -1.84
CA ASN A 400 14.58 -14.30 -1.15
C ASN A 400 13.09 -14.46 -0.83
N TYR A 401 12.39 -13.36 -0.51
CA TYR A 401 10.93 -13.37 -0.38
C TYR A 401 10.26 -13.81 -1.69
N LEU A 402 10.60 -13.15 -2.80
CA LEU A 402 10.04 -13.44 -4.11
C LEU A 402 10.35 -14.86 -4.57
N LYS A 403 11.57 -15.33 -4.30
CA LYS A 403 11.99 -16.71 -4.54
C LYS A 403 11.14 -17.73 -3.80
N ASN A 404 10.87 -17.50 -2.52
CA ASN A 404 10.03 -18.39 -1.73
C ASN A 404 8.59 -18.42 -2.26
N TYR A 405 8.06 -17.29 -2.69
CA TYR A 405 6.77 -17.25 -3.36
C TYR A 405 6.76 -18.09 -4.63
N TYR A 406 7.72 -17.85 -5.54
CA TYR A 406 7.82 -18.60 -6.79
C TYR A 406 7.95 -20.11 -6.58
N ALA A 407 8.65 -20.55 -5.54
CA ALA A 407 8.73 -21.98 -5.20
C ALA A 407 7.39 -22.61 -4.81
N ASN A 408 6.45 -21.83 -4.24
CA ASN A 408 5.14 -22.32 -3.79
C ASN A 408 4.06 -22.18 -4.87
N ASP A 409 4.13 -21.11 -5.67
CA ASP A 409 3.04 -20.67 -6.53
C ASP A 409 3.39 -20.75 -8.03
N CYS A 410 4.66 -21.02 -8.38
CA CYS A 410 5.09 -21.17 -9.77
C CYS A 410 6.11 -22.30 -10.03
N ASN A 411 5.62 -23.41 -10.60
CA ASN A 411 6.44 -24.59 -10.88
C ASN A 411 7.62 -24.32 -11.84
N GLU A 412 7.46 -23.42 -12.83
CA GLU A 412 8.51 -23.10 -13.82
C GLU A 412 9.66 -22.28 -13.20
N CYS A 413 9.39 -21.57 -12.10
CA CYS A 413 10.36 -20.77 -11.34
C CYS A 413 10.94 -21.49 -10.12
N SER A 414 10.59 -22.76 -9.90
CA SER A 414 10.99 -23.51 -8.70
C SER A 414 12.51 -23.63 -8.52
N ASN A 415 13.30 -23.42 -9.58
CA ASN A 415 14.75 -23.59 -9.60
C ASN A 415 15.55 -22.29 -9.81
N ILE A 416 14.98 -21.11 -9.53
CA ILE A 416 15.75 -19.87 -9.68
C ILE A 416 17.00 -19.84 -8.78
N PRO A 417 18.10 -19.17 -9.18
CA PRO A 417 19.38 -19.21 -8.47
C PRO A 417 19.29 -18.71 -7.02
N ASN A 418 20.21 -19.15 -6.17
CA ASN A 418 20.34 -18.57 -4.82
C ASN A 418 21.01 -17.21 -4.90
N PHE A 419 20.64 -16.31 -3.98
CA PHE A 419 21.36 -15.06 -3.81
C PHE A 419 22.84 -15.36 -3.48
N PRO A 420 23.81 -14.69 -4.14
CA PRO A 420 25.22 -14.96 -3.90
C PRO A 420 25.63 -14.44 -2.52
N GLU A 421 26.50 -15.17 -1.81
CA GLU A 421 26.98 -14.76 -0.49
C GLU A 421 27.64 -13.37 -0.56
N ILE A 422 27.17 -12.43 0.27
CA ILE A 422 27.76 -11.09 0.38
C ILE A 422 29.08 -11.23 1.13
N ASN A 423 30.19 -10.94 0.44
CA ASN A 423 31.52 -10.90 1.03
C ASN A 423 31.69 -9.65 1.93
N SER A 424 30.97 -9.57 3.04
CA SER A 424 31.28 -8.57 4.07
C SER A 424 32.64 -8.95 4.67
N LYS A 425 33.70 -8.20 4.39
CA LYS A 425 34.93 -8.35 5.18
C LYS A 425 34.57 -8.02 6.62
N LYS A 426 34.53 -9.06 7.47
CA LYS A 426 34.46 -8.89 8.93
C LYS A 426 35.59 -7.96 9.33
N ASN A 427 35.27 -6.72 9.70
CA ASN A 427 36.16 -5.92 10.50
C ASN A 427 36.33 -6.67 11.83
N SER A 428 37.47 -7.35 11.95
CA SER A 428 37.87 -8.04 13.16
C SER A 428 38.02 -7.00 14.27
N HIS A 429 37.09 -6.94 15.21
CA HIS A 429 37.43 -6.66 16.61
C HIS A 429 36.39 -7.29 17.54
N ASN A 430 36.92 -8.17 18.40
CA ASN A 430 36.35 -8.75 19.62
C ASN A 430 35.59 -10.08 19.47
N SER A 431 36.38 -11.12 19.28
CA SER A 431 36.09 -12.48 19.77
C SER A 431 35.92 -12.50 21.29
N LEU A 432 34.95 -13.25 21.79
CA LEU A 432 35.16 -14.17 22.91
C LEU A 432 34.12 -15.29 22.83
N GLU A 433 34.64 -16.45 22.46
CA GLU A 433 33.99 -17.75 22.46
C GLU A 433 33.42 -18.10 23.85
N LYS A 434 32.31 -18.85 23.85
CA LYS A 434 32.29 -20.10 24.59
C LYS A 434 31.37 -21.13 23.94
N SER A 435 32.03 -22.06 23.27
CA SER A 435 31.59 -23.40 22.90
C SER A 435 31.18 -24.23 24.14
N GLY A 436 30.27 -25.18 23.92
CA GLY A 436 30.02 -26.30 24.84
C GLY A 436 28.76 -27.12 24.52
N GLU A 437 28.85 -28.01 23.52
CA GLU A 437 28.42 -29.43 23.48
C GLU A 437 27.60 -30.01 24.68
N ASN A 438 26.72 -31.01 24.61
CA ASN A 438 26.21 -31.98 23.64
C ASN A 438 25.14 -32.87 24.35
N ARG A 439 24.33 -33.59 23.56
CA ARG A 439 23.69 -34.93 23.80
C ARG A 439 22.36 -35.09 24.56
N ALA A 440 21.41 -35.72 23.83
CA ALA A 440 20.64 -36.96 24.08
C ALA A 440 19.95 -37.12 25.47
N GLN A 441 18.75 -37.67 25.65
CA GLN A 441 18.03 -38.77 24.99
C GLN A 441 16.65 -38.94 25.71
N ASP A 442 15.72 -39.64 25.06
CA ASP A 442 14.68 -40.52 25.66
C ASP A 442 13.37 -39.96 26.28
N ASN A 443 12.30 -40.09 25.49
CA ASN A 443 11.19 -41.06 25.61
C ASN A 443 10.17 -41.07 26.80
N VAL A 444 8.89 -41.19 26.39
CA VAL A 444 7.75 -41.94 27.00
C VAL A 444 7.15 -41.29 28.26
N ASP A 445 5.86 -41.21 28.55
CA ASP A 445 4.57 -41.88 28.25
C ASP A 445 3.49 -40.77 28.50
N GLY A 446 2.25 -40.76 28.04
CA GLY A 446 1.26 -41.82 27.97
C GLY A 446 -0.13 -41.17 28.07
N SER A 447 -1.05 -41.68 27.23
CA SER A 447 -2.52 -41.78 27.32
C SER A 447 -3.22 -41.17 28.57
N VAL A 448 -4.42 -40.58 28.52
CA VAL A 448 -5.71 -41.25 28.27
C VAL A 448 -6.84 -40.20 28.10
N HIS A 449 -7.71 -40.50 27.13
CA HIS A 449 -9.14 -40.16 26.95
C HIS A 449 -9.90 -39.42 28.07
N ASN A 450 -10.82 -38.52 27.66
CA ASN A 450 -12.26 -38.82 27.76
C ASN A 450 -13.12 -37.92 26.86
N SER A 451 -13.92 -38.60 26.05
CA SER A 451 -15.01 -38.07 25.24
C SER A 451 -16.19 -37.66 26.11
N LEU A 452 -16.96 -36.65 25.70
CA LEU A 452 -18.40 -36.60 25.95
C LEU A 452 -19.10 -35.78 24.87
N GLN A 453 -20.17 -36.38 24.38
CA GLN A 453 -20.94 -36.07 23.20
C GLN A 453 -22.20 -35.30 23.62
N GLY A 454 -22.56 -34.26 22.88
CA GLY A 454 -23.81 -33.52 23.04
C GLY A 454 -24.35 -33.12 21.68
N HIS A 455 -25.54 -33.60 21.35
CA HIS A 455 -26.22 -33.47 20.07
C HIS A 455 -27.50 -32.63 20.23
N ALA A 456 -28.04 -32.19 19.09
CA ALA A 456 -29.29 -31.45 18.85
C ALA A 456 -29.21 -29.94 19.14
N GLY A 457 -29.60 -29.04 18.25
CA GLY A 457 -30.36 -29.13 17.01
C GLY A 457 -31.30 -27.92 16.97
N ASN A 458 -31.30 -27.13 15.88
CA ASN A 458 -32.51 -26.71 15.17
C ASN A 458 -32.23 -25.64 14.08
N SER A 459 -32.92 -25.89 12.97
CA SER A 459 -33.20 -25.11 11.77
C SER A 459 -33.87 -23.76 12.05
N LEU A 460 -33.63 -22.72 11.22
CA LEU A 460 -34.59 -22.27 10.19
C LEU A 460 -34.15 -20.98 9.46
N HIS A 461 -34.40 -20.99 8.14
CA HIS A 461 -34.84 -19.88 7.27
C HIS A 461 -33.82 -18.86 6.73
N VAL A 462 -33.26 -19.18 5.56
CA VAL A 462 -32.73 -18.21 4.60
C VAL A 462 -33.91 -17.62 3.83
N SER A 463 -34.17 -16.32 3.97
CA SER A 463 -35.10 -15.60 3.09
C SER A 463 -34.35 -14.99 1.91
N GLU A 464 -34.63 -15.54 0.73
CA GLU A 464 -34.35 -15.00 -0.58
C GLU A 464 -35.17 -13.71 -0.78
N PHE A 465 -34.52 -12.58 -1.11
CA PHE A 465 -35.23 -11.41 -1.64
C PHE A 465 -34.65 -10.97 -2.98
N ALA A 466 -35.57 -10.86 -3.92
CA ALA A 466 -35.39 -10.62 -5.32
C ALA A 466 -34.89 -9.20 -5.66
N SER A 467 -34.13 -9.16 -6.74
CA SER A 467 -33.84 -8.05 -7.65
C SER A 467 -34.95 -7.00 -7.78
N SER A 468 -34.64 -5.74 -7.48
CA SER A 468 -34.61 -4.63 -8.46
C SER A 468 -34.51 -3.28 -7.74
N SER A 469 -33.31 -2.72 -7.67
CA SER A 469 -33.09 -1.28 -7.53
C SER A 469 -31.67 -1.01 -7.98
N SER A 470 -31.46 -0.01 -8.85
CA SER A 470 -30.12 0.51 -9.17
C SER A 470 -29.26 0.53 -7.91
N SER A 471 -28.11 -0.15 -7.97
CA SER A 471 -27.31 -0.41 -6.77
C SER A 471 -26.91 0.89 -6.11
N VAL A 472 -26.95 0.92 -4.80
CA VAL A 472 -26.54 2.08 -4.00
C VAL A 472 -25.12 2.51 -4.39
N ALA A 473 -24.20 1.58 -4.61
CA ALA A 473 -22.84 1.85 -5.09
C ALA A 473 -22.74 2.53 -6.47
N SER A 474 -23.63 2.20 -7.43
CA SER A 474 -23.68 2.89 -8.74
C SER A 474 -24.02 4.38 -8.64
N LYS A 475 -24.59 4.79 -7.51
CA LYS A 475 -24.91 6.18 -7.20
C LYS A 475 -23.90 6.81 -6.23
N LEU A 476 -23.26 6.00 -5.40
CA LEU A 476 -22.38 6.42 -4.31
C LEU A 476 -20.98 6.82 -4.78
N ILE A 477 -20.44 6.12 -5.77
CA ILE A 477 -19.04 6.29 -6.13
C ILE A 477 -18.78 7.57 -6.95
N PRO A 478 -19.70 8.04 -7.83
CA PRO A 478 -19.69 9.42 -8.32
C PRO A 478 -19.62 10.49 -7.22
N VAL A 479 -20.16 10.24 -6.02
CA VAL A 479 -20.08 11.16 -4.87
C VAL A 479 -18.74 11.08 -4.18
N LEU A 480 -18.30 9.84 -3.94
CA LEU A 480 -16.94 9.44 -3.58
C LEU A 480 -15.85 10.32 -4.22
N LEU A 481 -16.05 10.52 -5.52
CA LEU A 481 -15.15 11.22 -6.44
C LEU A 481 -15.15 12.74 -6.30
N ILE A 482 -16.29 13.34 -5.98
CA ILE A 482 -16.36 14.77 -5.65
C ILE A 482 -15.47 15.12 -4.44
N PHE A 483 -15.22 14.14 -3.56
CA PHE A 483 -14.34 14.30 -2.41
C PHE A 483 -12.88 13.95 -2.69
N ALA A 484 -12.59 13.02 -3.62
CA ALA A 484 -11.23 12.69 -4.04
C ALA A 484 -10.59 13.80 -4.88
N ASP A 485 -11.37 14.48 -5.74
CA ASP A 485 -10.92 15.62 -6.55
C ASP A 485 -10.80 16.93 -5.75
N ARG A 486 -11.42 17.00 -4.55
CA ARG A 486 -11.28 18.15 -3.65
C ARG A 486 -10.21 17.89 -2.59
N LYS A 487 -8.94 17.82 -3.00
CA LYS A 487 -7.81 18.23 -2.13
C LYS A 487 -7.81 19.75 -1.95
N SER A 488 -8.87 20.28 -1.36
CA SER A 488 -8.87 21.65 -0.82
C SER A 488 -9.87 21.71 0.32
N VAL A 489 -9.38 22.15 1.48
CA VAL A 489 -10.10 22.41 2.73
C VAL A 489 -10.25 21.20 3.66
N VAL A 490 -9.15 20.86 4.33
CA VAL A 490 -9.09 20.94 5.80
C VAL A 490 -7.90 21.81 6.18
#